data_AF-A0A2N1MGK3-F1
#
_entry.id   AF-A0A2N1MGK3-F1
#
_cell.length_a   1.000
_cell.length_b   1.000
_cell.length_c   1.000
_cell.angle_alpha   90.00
_cell.angle_beta   90.00
_cell.angle_gamma   90.00
#
_symmetry.space_group_name_H-M   'P 1'
#
loop_
_entity.id
_entity.type
_entity.pdbx_description
1 polymer ?
#
loop_
_entity_poly.entity_id
_entity_poly.type
_entity_poly.pdbx_seq_one_letter_code
_entity_poly.pdbx_strand_id
1 'polypeptide(L)'
;MTTTTTTSSSTSSSSSSSSSSSSTTTSTFFSSKDVKISIANRNFLILYSSFKESCRACNYFGHSFKNCLNIRPKFRGDGFCLNCWGRGHLSINCEEDSRVVSYNEDFLTPEEVINYLMYK
;
A
#
# COMPACT_ATOMS: atom_id res chain seq x y z
N MET A 1 -43.94 -18.80 60.65
CA MET A 1 -44.50 -19.38 59.41
C MET A 1 -44.38 -18.31 58.35
N THR A 2 -43.43 -18.47 57.43
CA THR A 2 -43.09 -17.45 56.43
C THR A 2 -42.83 -18.18 55.11
N THR A 3 -43.56 -17.76 54.10
CA THR A 3 -43.57 -18.18 52.68
C THR A 3 -42.25 -17.89 51.95
N THR A 4 -41.83 -18.72 50.98
CA THR A 4 -41.82 -18.41 49.52
C THR A 4 -41.01 -19.41 48.68
N THR A 5 -41.70 -19.99 47.70
CA THR A 5 -41.40 -20.08 46.24
C THR A 5 -40.03 -20.55 45.73
N THR A 6 -40.04 -21.76 45.17
CA THR A 6 -39.03 -22.35 44.29
C THR A 6 -39.09 -21.70 42.90
N THR A 7 -37.96 -21.22 42.38
CA THR A 7 -37.84 -20.77 40.99
C THR A 7 -36.62 -21.44 40.36
N SER A 8 -36.85 -22.22 39.31
CA SER A 8 -35.86 -22.87 38.47
C SER A 8 -35.44 -21.92 37.35
N SER A 9 -34.14 -21.78 37.12
CA SER A 9 -33.63 -21.17 35.89
C SER A 9 -32.24 -21.72 35.51
N SER A 10 -32.29 -22.34 34.34
CA SER A 10 -31.28 -22.86 33.42
C SER A 10 -29.92 -22.15 33.31
N THR A 11 -28.92 -23.02 33.17
CA THR A 11 -27.62 -22.93 32.50
C THR A 11 -27.42 -21.81 31.47
N SER A 12 -26.26 -21.15 31.57
CA SER A 12 -25.55 -20.61 30.42
C SER A 12 -24.03 -20.70 30.66
N SER A 13 -23.43 -21.69 30.00
CA SER A 13 -21.99 -21.92 29.94
C SER A 13 -21.36 -20.84 29.06
N SER A 14 -20.68 -19.88 29.67
CA SER A 14 -19.92 -18.87 28.94
C SER A 14 -18.60 -19.48 28.47
N SER A 15 -18.58 -19.94 27.22
CA SER A 15 -17.38 -20.33 26.50
C SER A 15 -16.43 -19.13 26.39
N SER A 16 -15.26 -19.26 27.01
CA SER A 16 -14.14 -18.33 26.91
C SER A 16 -13.52 -18.43 25.51
N SER A 17 -13.89 -17.50 24.63
CA SER A 17 -13.24 -17.32 23.33
C SER A 17 -11.89 -16.61 23.53
N SER A 18 -10.82 -17.40 23.55
CA SER A 18 -9.44 -16.92 23.42
C SER A 18 -9.29 -16.25 22.06
N SER A 19 -9.46 -14.93 22.02
CA SER A 19 -9.17 -14.14 20.84
C SER A 19 -7.66 -13.96 20.77
N SER A 20 -7.01 -14.65 19.85
CA SER A 20 -5.59 -14.49 19.56
C SER A 20 -5.34 -13.07 19.03
N SER A 21 -5.03 -12.16 19.95
CA SER A 21 -4.60 -10.81 19.66
C SER A 21 -3.35 -10.89 18.78
N SER A 22 -3.53 -10.63 17.49
CA SER A 22 -2.40 -10.38 16.59
C SER A 22 -1.85 -9.02 16.99
N SER A 23 -1.02 -9.01 18.03
CA SER A 23 -0.30 -7.84 18.53
C SER A 23 0.65 -7.38 17.45
N THR A 24 0.13 -6.61 16.50
CA THR A 24 0.96 -5.85 15.58
C THR A 24 1.60 -4.78 16.45
N THR A 25 2.80 -5.05 16.97
CA THR A 25 3.56 -4.11 17.78
C THR A 25 3.90 -2.93 16.88
N THR A 26 3.00 -1.95 16.85
CA THR A 26 3.22 -0.72 16.09
C THR A 26 4.27 0.06 16.87
N SER A 27 5.51 0.04 16.38
CA SER A 27 6.62 0.77 16.97
C SER A 27 6.22 2.23 17.15
N THR A 28 6.22 2.72 18.40
CA THR A 28 5.93 4.12 18.70
C THR A 28 7.21 4.91 18.60
N PHE A 29 7.22 5.93 17.75
CA PHE A 29 8.39 6.79 17.51
C PHE A 29 8.28 8.10 18.30
N PHE A 30 9.42 8.62 18.75
CA PHE A 30 9.53 9.88 19.48
C PHE A 30 10.66 10.71 18.88
N SER A 31 10.54 12.04 18.95
CA SER A 31 11.65 12.97 18.65
C SER A 31 12.67 13.03 19.80
N SER A 32 13.80 13.69 19.60
CA SER A 32 14.82 13.94 20.64
C SER A 32 14.35 14.83 21.80
N LYS A 33 13.14 15.41 21.70
CA LYS A 33 12.48 16.18 22.76
C LYS A 33 11.27 15.42 23.34
N ASP A 34 11.23 14.11 23.19
CA ASP A 34 10.16 13.22 23.65
C ASP A 34 8.75 13.52 23.10
N VAL A 35 8.67 14.29 22.01
CA VAL A 35 7.41 14.50 21.30
C VAL A 35 7.09 13.22 20.50
N LYS A 36 5.98 12.56 20.84
CA LYS A 36 5.46 11.40 20.10
C LYS A 36 5.30 11.77 18.61
N ILE A 37 5.67 10.89 17.70
CA ILE A 37 5.44 11.09 16.27
C ILE A 37 4.14 10.37 15.92
N SER A 38 3.07 11.13 15.63
CA SER A 38 1.78 10.56 15.30
C SER A 38 0.90 11.52 14.49
N ILE A 39 -0.13 10.96 13.84
CA ILE A 39 -1.16 11.77 13.17
C ILE A 39 -1.92 12.63 14.19
N ALA A 40 -2.19 12.08 15.38
CA ALA A 40 -3.00 12.73 16.42
C ALA A 40 -2.40 14.05 16.93
N ASN A 41 -1.08 14.17 16.98
CA ASN A 41 -0.40 15.40 17.38
C ASN A 41 0.17 16.20 16.20
N ARG A 42 -0.28 15.89 14.97
CA ARG A 42 0.16 16.51 13.70
C ARG A 42 1.67 16.48 13.45
N ASN A 43 2.43 15.72 14.23
CA ASN A 43 3.84 15.48 14.05
C ASN A 43 3.99 14.07 13.50
N PHE A 44 3.55 13.84 12.27
CA PHE A 44 3.68 12.55 11.61
C PHE A 44 4.79 12.65 10.56
N LEU A 45 5.68 11.66 10.60
CA LEU A 45 6.52 11.40 9.44
C LEU A 45 5.61 10.75 8.40
N ILE A 46 5.44 11.40 7.25
CA ILE A 46 4.92 10.69 6.08
C ILE A 46 5.99 9.65 5.79
N LEU A 47 5.65 8.38 6.04
CA LEU A 47 6.40 7.28 5.48
C LEU A 47 6.35 7.53 3.98
N TYR A 48 7.44 8.06 3.40
CA TYR A 48 7.70 7.94 1.98
C TYR A 48 7.30 6.50 1.66
N SER A 49 6.39 6.31 0.71
CA SER A 49 5.94 4.96 0.33
C SER A 49 7.19 4.06 0.35
N SER A 50 7.10 2.84 0.88
CA SER A 50 8.28 1.99 1.06
C SER A 50 9.12 1.78 -0.22
N PHE A 51 8.60 2.19 -1.38
CA PHE A 51 9.33 2.42 -2.63
C PHE A 51 10.21 3.67 -2.58
N LYS A 52 11.47 3.45 -2.20
CA LYS A 52 12.58 4.42 -2.27
C LYS A 52 13.02 4.71 -3.71
N GLU A 53 12.82 3.75 -4.61
CA GLU A 53 13.16 3.89 -6.04
C GLU A 53 12.00 4.49 -6.84
N SER A 54 12.32 5.12 -7.97
CA SER A 54 11.31 5.52 -8.94
C SER A 54 10.65 4.30 -9.57
N CYS A 55 9.37 4.44 -9.91
CA CYS A 55 8.64 3.41 -10.62
C CYS A 55 9.30 3.16 -11.98
N ARG A 56 9.71 1.91 -12.25
CA ARG A 56 10.39 1.53 -13.50
C ARG A 56 9.55 1.68 -14.78
N ALA A 57 8.26 1.98 -14.65
CA ALA A 57 7.37 2.21 -15.78
C ALA A 57 7.11 3.69 -16.07
N CYS A 58 6.92 4.52 -15.04
CA CYS A 58 6.51 5.94 -15.22
C CYS A 58 7.48 6.94 -14.59
N ASN A 59 8.55 6.47 -13.94
CA ASN A 59 9.61 7.24 -13.31
C ASN A 59 9.19 8.14 -12.13
N TYR A 60 7.93 8.08 -11.70
CA TYR A 60 7.47 8.72 -10.46
C TYR A 60 7.88 7.91 -9.23
N PHE A 61 8.24 8.60 -8.16
CA PHE A 61 8.43 8.00 -6.83
C PHE A 61 7.07 7.73 -6.17
N GLY A 62 7.06 6.95 -5.08
CA GLY A 62 5.85 6.73 -4.31
C GLY A 62 5.14 5.40 -4.57
N HIS A 63 5.57 4.63 -5.57
CA HIS A 63 4.96 3.34 -5.93
C HIS A 63 5.88 2.45 -6.76
N SER A 64 5.51 1.17 -6.85
CA SER A 64 6.16 0.18 -7.71
C SER A 64 5.43 0.05 -9.04
N PHE A 65 6.08 -0.57 -10.02
CA PHE A 65 5.45 -0.93 -11.29
C PHE A 65 4.10 -1.66 -11.12
N LYS A 66 4.04 -2.62 -10.20
CA LYS A 66 2.85 -3.45 -9.94
C LYS A 66 1.64 -2.59 -9.56
N ASN A 67 1.89 -1.48 -8.88
CA ASN A 67 0.89 -0.53 -8.39
C ASN A 67 0.91 0.80 -9.17
N CYS A 68 1.45 0.81 -10.39
CA CYS A 68 1.55 2.03 -11.18
C CYS A 68 0.18 2.49 -11.68
N LEU A 69 -0.24 3.67 -11.23
CA LEU A 69 -1.51 4.29 -11.63
C LEU A 69 -1.43 4.98 -13.00
N ASN A 70 -0.22 5.27 -13.47
CA ASN A 70 0.04 6.02 -14.70
C ASN A 70 0.00 5.17 -15.97
N ILE A 71 0.02 3.84 -15.84
CA ILE A 71 -0.14 2.91 -16.95
C ILE A 71 -1.59 2.42 -17.06
N ARG A 72 -1.96 1.96 -18.26
CA ARG A 72 -3.30 1.43 -18.52
C ARG A 72 -3.61 0.27 -17.54
N PRO A 73 -4.83 0.21 -16.98
CA PRO A 73 -5.22 -0.81 -16.00
C PRO A 73 -4.94 -2.26 -16.43
N LYS A 74 -5.04 -2.54 -17.74
CA LYS A 74 -4.78 -3.87 -18.31
C LYS A 74 -3.34 -4.36 -18.15
N PHE A 75 -2.39 -3.47 -17.88
CA PHE A 75 -0.97 -3.77 -17.65
C PHE A 75 -0.55 -3.64 -16.18
N ARG A 76 -1.50 -3.37 -15.27
CA ARG A 76 -1.22 -3.31 -13.83
C ARG A 76 -1.17 -4.72 -13.24
N GLY A 77 -0.36 -4.88 -12.20
CA GLY A 77 -0.19 -6.15 -11.49
C GLY A 77 1.05 -6.94 -11.91
N ASP A 78 1.03 -8.22 -11.59
CA ASP A 78 2.18 -9.12 -11.70
C ASP A 78 2.27 -9.85 -13.04
N GLY A 79 3.50 -10.25 -13.39
CA GLY A 79 3.76 -11.14 -14.53
C GLY A 79 3.82 -10.46 -15.89
N PHE A 80 3.91 -9.13 -15.93
CA PHE A 80 4.20 -8.37 -17.14
C PHE A 80 5.69 -8.09 -17.27
N CYS A 81 6.21 -8.27 -18.48
CA CYS A 81 7.56 -7.87 -18.85
C CYS A 81 7.63 -6.34 -19.00
N LEU A 82 8.56 -5.68 -18.32
CA LEU A 82 8.77 -4.23 -18.43
C LEU A 82 9.40 -3.81 -19.77
N ASN A 83 9.91 -4.76 -20.56
CA ASN A 83 10.50 -4.46 -21.87
C ASN A 83 9.47 -4.52 -23.00
N CYS A 84 8.81 -5.67 -23.17
CA CYS A 84 7.86 -5.89 -24.28
C CYS A 84 6.39 -5.81 -23.88
N TRP A 85 6.08 -5.67 -22.58
CA TRP A 85 4.72 -5.63 -22.02
C TRP A 85 3.90 -6.91 -22.23
N GLY A 86 4.56 -8.00 -22.64
CA GLY A 86 4.01 -9.35 -22.70
C GLY A 86 3.91 -10.00 -21.31
N ARG A 87 3.26 -11.17 -21.24
CA ARG A 87 3.19 -12.00 -20.03
C ARG A 87 4.02 -13.27 -20.18
N GLY A 88 4.32 -13.91 -19.06
CA GLY A 88 4.92 -15.25 -19.03
C GLY A 88 6.45 -15.26 -18.96
N HIS A 89 7.10 -14.10 -18.93
CA HIS A 89 8.55 -13.97 -18.74
C HIS A 89 8.91 -12.69 -17.98
N LEU A 90 10.13 -12.65 -17.44
CA LEU A 90 10.74 -11.47 -16.82
C LEU A 90 11.53 -10.67 -17.86
N SER A 91 11.71 -9.37 -17.63
CA SER A 91 12.45 -8.51 -18.57
C SER A 91 13.89 -8.98 -18.86
N ILE A 92 14.53 -9.67 -17.92
CA ILE A 92 15.88 -10.22 -18.10
C ILE A 92 15.92 -11.41 -19.07
N ASN A 93 14.79 -12.07 -19.29
CA ASN A 93 14.61 -13.19 -20.22
C ASN A 93 13.76 -12.78 -21.44
N CYS A 94 13.62 -11.48 -21.69
CA CYS A 94 12.84 -10.98 -22.83
C CYS A 94 13.69 -11.06 -24.09
N GLU A 95 13.20 -11.79 -25.10
CA GLU A 95 13.86 -11.87 -26.42
C GLU A 95 13.23 -10.90 -27.43
N GLU A 96 12.07 -10.33 -27.11
CA GLU A 96 11.39 -9.34 -27.92
C GLU A 96 11.99 -7.94 -27.81
N ASP A 97 11.82 -7.19 -28.90
CA ASP A 97 12.14 -5.77 -28.96
C ASP A 97 11.40 -4.96 -27.88
N SER A 98 12.08 -3.91 -27.42
CA SER A 98 11.51 -2.96 -26.46
C SER A 98 10.28 -2.27 -27.05
N ARG A 99 9.20 -2.23 -26.28
CA ARG A 99 7.95 -1.56 -26.68
C ARG A 99 7.66 -0.40 -25.75
N VAL A 100 7.07 0.64 -26.34
CA VAL A 100 6.65 1.83 -25.60
C VAL A 100 5.60 1.44 -24.56
N VAL A 101 5.79 1.96 -23.35
CA VAL A 101 4.86 1.80 -22.25
C VAL A 101 3.50 2.35 -22.63
N SER A 102 2.45 1.56 -22.41
CA SER A 102 1.09 2.03 -22.61
C SER A 102 0.61 2.85 -21.41
N TYR A 103 0.86 4.17 -21.45
CA TYR A 103 0.39 5.14 -20.47
C TYR A 103 -1.11 5.47 -20.61
N ASN A 104 -1.66 6.19 -19.62
CA ASN A 104 -2.97 6.84 -19.74
C ASN A 104 -2.89 8.07 -20.65
N GLU A 105 -4.01 8.51 -21.21
CA GLU A 105 -4.07 9.56 -22.25
C GLU A 105 -3.48 10.92 -21.81
N ASP A 106 -3.56 11.25 -20.53
CA ASP A 106 -3.06 12.53 -19.97
C ASP A 106 -1.80 12.38 -19.11
N PHE A 107 -1.08 11.27 -19.27
CA PHE A 107 0.16 11.07 -18.53
C PHE A 107 1.26 11.99 -19.04
N LEU A 108 1.87 12.75 -18.13
CA LEU A 108 3.12 13.47 -18.36
C LEU A 108 4.24 12.79 -17.59
N THR A 109 5.36 12.58 -18.26
CA THR A 109 6.61 12.16 -17.62
C THR A 109 7.13 13.26 -16.68
N PRO A 110 7.97 12.91 -15.69
CA PRO A 110 8.59 13.90 -14.81
C PRO A 110 9.33 15.01 -15.60
N GLU A 111 9.96 14.66 -16.72
CA GLU A 111 10.68 15.58 -17.60
C GLU A 111 9.73 16.56 -18.30
N GLU A 112 8.61 16.07 -18.84
CA GLU A 112 7.59 16.91 -19.47
C GLU A 112 6.96 17.88 -18.47
N VAL A 113 6.69 17.42 -17.25
CA VAL A 113 6.18 18.29 -16.17
C VAL A 113 7.18 19.38 -15.83
N ILE A 114 8.46 19.04 -15.67
CA ILE A 114 9.51 20.05 -15.39
C ILE A 114 9.60 21.05 -16.54
N ASN A 115 9.61 20.59 -17.79
CA ASN A 115 9.67 21.48 -18.94
C ASN A 115 8.48 22.44 -19.00
N TYR A 116 7.27 21.93 -18.75
CA TYR A 116 6.06 22.74 -18.71
C TYR A 116 6.07 23.79 -17.58
N LEU A 117 6.69 23.48 -16.45
CA LEU A 117 6.80 24.39 -15.31
C LEU A 117 7.91 25.44 -15.48
N MET A 118 9.03 25.07 -16.12
CA MET A 118 10.23 25.91 -16.21
C MET A 118 10.28 26.78 -17.47
N TYR A 119 9.70 26.33 -18.58
CA TYR A 119 9.90 26.95 -19.90
C TYR A 119 8.58 27.35 -20.59
N LYS A 120 7.55 27.65 -19.79
CA LYS A 120 6.25 28.08 -20.30
C LYS A 120 6.30 29.42 -21.01
#